data_AF-A0AAJ6EM49-F1
#
_entry.id   AF-A0AAJ6EM49-F1
#
_cell.length_a   1.000
_cell.length_b   1.000
_cell.length_c   1.000
_cell.angle_alpha   90.00
_cell.angle_beta   90.00
_cell.angle_gamma   90.00
#
_symmetry.space_group_name_H-M   'P 1'
#
loop_
_entity.id
_entity.type
_entity.pdbx_description
1 polymer ?
#
loop_
_entity_poly.entity_id
_entity_poly.type
_entity_poly.pdbx_seq_one_letter_code
_entity_poly.pdbx_strand_id
1 'polypeptide(L)'
;MAHGNDGFGYAFGVEGGRRFGVGNGFSLTPQAQLVYSAVDFDTFLDRFGARVSLGRGDSLVGRVGLPLDHQRTWRDEAGRLTRSDVYGIANLHYEFLDGTVVNVSGASLANANDRLWGSIGAGGTYSWADGRYAAYGEVSYNTSLSPAGDSHSYKGAGGFRIVW
;
A
#
# COMPACT_ATOMS: atom_id res chain seq x y z
N MET A 1 -14.05 9.69 -32.99
CA MET A 1 -13.59 8.58 -32.13
C MET A 1 -12.08 8.67 -32.12
N ALA A 2 -11.45 9.03 -31.01
CA ALA A 2 -9.98 9.12 -30.94
C ALA A 2 -9.47 7.79 -30.37
N HIS A 3 -8.78 7.03 -31.22
CA HIS A 3 -8.02 5.83 -30.86
C HIS A 3 -6.62 6.24 -30.39
N GLY A 4 -6.06 5.47 -29.46
CA GLY A 4 -4.61 5.41 -29.19
C GLY A 4 -4.06 6.52 -28.33
N ASN A 5 -4.25 6.40 -27.00
CA ASN A 5 -3.38 7.08 -26.03
C ASN A 5 -2.45 6.01 -25.47
N ASP A 6 -1.31 5.79 -26.13
CA ASP A 6 -0.29 4.84 -25.67
C ASP A 6 0.60 5.59 -24.67
N GLY A 7 0.49 5.22 -23.39
CA GLY A 7 1.36 5.72 -22.33
C GLY A 7 2.37 4.65 -21.96
N PHE A 8 3.65 5.01 -21.94
CA PHE A 8 4.72 4.12 -21.46
C PHE A 8 5.17 4.59 -20.09
N GLY A 9 5.13 3.68 -19.11
CA GLY A 9 5.57 3.96 -17.74
C GLY A 9 6.55 2.90 -17.27
N TYR A 10 7.53 3.34 -16.49
CA TYR A 10 8.48 2.46 -15.83
C TYR A 10 8.57 2.83 -14.34
N ALA A 11 8.79 1.82 -13.50
CA ALA A 11 8.96 1.99 -12.07
C ALA A 11 10.10 1.11 -11.55
N PHE A 12 10.90 1.68 -10.66
CA PHE A 12 11.99 1.04 -9.94
C PHE A 12 11.74 1.23 -8.45
N GLY A 13 11.97 0.20 -7.65
CA GLY A 13 11.85 0.32 -6.20
C GLY A 13 12.87 -0.51 -5.45
N VAL A 14 13.22 -0.03 -4.26
CA VAL A 14 14.01 -0.75 -3.27
C VAL A 14 13.25 -0.74 -1.95
N GLU A 15 13.24 -1.87 -1.26
CA GLU A 15 12.63 -2.03 0.05
C GLU A 15 13.57 -2.80 0.97
N GLY A 16 13.63 -2.41 2.23
CA GLY A 16 14.40 -3.09 3.26
C GLY A 16 13.72 -2.96 4.61
N GLY A 17 13.84 -4.01 5.42
CA GLY A 17 13.32 -4.02 6.78
C GLY A 17 13.98 -5.08 7.63
N ARG A 18 13.87 -4.94 8.95
CA ARG A 18 14.45 -5.90 9.90
C ARG A 18 13.47 -6.19 11.03
N ARG A 19 13.22 -7.47 11.28
CA ARG A 19 12.34 -7.92 12.38
C ARG A 19 13.11 -7.98 13.69
N PHE A 20 12.50 -7.46 14.74
CA PHE A 20 12.96 -7.50 16.13
C PHE A 20 11.90 -8.17 16.99
N GLY A 21 12.26 -9.26 17.66
CA GLY A 21 11.38 -9.89 18.65
C GLY A 21 11.33 -9.03 19.92
N VAL A 22 10.12 -8.69 20.37
CA VAL A 22 9.90 -7.93 21.61
C VAL A 22 9.56 -8.86 22.79
N GLY A 23 9.10 -10.08 22.49
CA GLY A 23 8.74 -11.11 23.48
C GLY A 23 7.24 -11.39 23.51
N ASN A 24 6.82 -12.48 24.15
CA ASN A 24 5.41 -12.87 24.28
C ASN A 24 4.64 -12.97 22.95
N GLY A 25 5.32 -13.41 21.89
CA GLY A 25 4.75 -13.50 20.54
C GLY A 25 4.71 -12.18 19.78
N PHE A 26 5.14 -11.06 20.38
CA PHE A 26 5.23 -9.76 19.72
C PHE A 26 6.56 -9.53 19.01
N SER A 27 6.49 -8.77 17.91
CA SER A 27 7.64 -8.35 17.12
C SER A 27 7.38 -7.01 16.45
N LEU A 28 8.45 -6.23 16.28
CA LEU A 28 8.45 -4.99 15.51
C LEU A 28 9.30 -5.17 14.26
N THR A 29 8.85 -4.65 13.13
CA THR A 29 9.63 -4.75 11.87
C THR A 29 9.78 -3.38 11.23
N PRO A 30 10.70 -2.50 11.69
CA PRO A 30 11.02 -1.26 10.98
C PRO A 30 11.34 -1.56 9.52
N GLN A 31 10.65 -0.87 8.62
CA GLN A 31 10.77 -1.04 7.18
C GLN A 31 10.81 0.31 6.48
N ALA A 32 11.57 0.38 5.40
CA ALA A 32 11.66 1.54 4.55
C ALA A 32 11.67 1.10 3.09
N GLN A 33 11.02 1.89 2.25
CA GLN A 33 10.90 1.65 0.83
C GLN A 33 11.08 2.98 0.09
N LEU A 34 11.68 2.91 -1.10
CA LEU A 34 11.81 4.02 -2.01
C LEU A 34 11.43 3.53 -3.40
N VAL A 35 10.45 4.18 -4.02
CA VAL A 35 9.95 3.84 -5.36
C VAL A 35 10.06 5.06 -6.25
N TYR A 36 10.77 4.93 -7.36
CA TYR A 36 10.75 5.87 -8.46
C TYR A 36 9.82 5.35 -9.55
N SER A 37 8.95 6.19 -10.07
CA SER A 37 8.18 5.91 -11.28
C SER A 37 8.21 7.11 -12.20
N ALA A 38 8.33 6.85 -13.48
CA ALA A 38 8.23 7.87 -14.52
C ALA A 38 7.23 7.38 -15.56
N VAL A 39 6.37 8.30 -15.99
CA VAL A 39 5.38 8.04 -17.02
C VAL A 39 5.52 9.11 -18.09
N ASP A 40 5.76 8.64 -19.32
CA ASP A 40 5.74 9.46 -20.51
C ASP A 40 4.39 9.25 -21.20
N PHE A 41 3.61 10.34 -21.30
CA PHE A 41 2.39 10.40 -22.10
C PHE A 41 2.65 11.25 -23.35
N ASP A 42 2.21 10.80 -24.51
CA ASP A 42 2.23 11.63 -25.72
C ASP A 42 1.23 12.79 -25.61
N THR A 43 1.59 13.96 -26.14
CA THR A 43 0.74 15.17 -26.10
C THR A 43 -0.49 14.97 -26.97
N PHE A 44 -1.69 15.13 -26.40
CA PHE A 44 -2.93 15.17 -27.19
C PHE A 44 -3.56 16.58 -27.22
N LEU A 45 -4.18 16.89 -28.35
CA LEU A 45 -5.09 18.03 -28.48
C LEU A 45 -6.50 17.54 -28.12
N ASP A 46 -7.16 18.21 -27.17
CA ASP A 46 -8.59 18.01 -26.96
C ASP A 46 -9.37 18.46 -28.22
N ARG A 47 -10.60 17.96 -28.39
CA ARG A 47 -11.54 18.29 -29.48
C ARG A 47 -11.83 19.80 -29.62
N PHE A 48 -11.45 20.59 -28.63
CA PHE A 48 -11.56 22.06 -28.62
C PHE A 48 -10.24 22.79 -28.91
N GLY A 49 -9.17 22.09 -29.29
CA GLY A 49 -7.87 22.70 -29.64
C GLY A 49 -7.01 23.08 -28.43
N ALA A 50 -7.38 22.66 -27.22
CA ALA A 50 -6.55 22.83 -26.03
C ALA A 50 -5.40 21.80 -26.06
N ARG A 51 -4.16 22.28 -26.04
CA ARG A 51 -2.96 21.44 -25.90
C ARG A 51 -2.90 20.95 -24.46
N VAL A 52 -3.23 19.69 -24.22
CA VAL A 52 -3.03 19.04 -22.92
C VAL A 52 -1.68 18.33 -22.98
N SER A 53 -0.62 19.04 -22.58
CA SER A 53 0.64 18.38 -22.25
C SER A 53 0.52 17.86 -20.82
N LEU A 54 0.20 16.58 -20.64
CA LEU A 54 0.50 15.91 -19.38
C LEU A 54 2.03 15.82 -19.32
N GLY A 55 2.65 16.76 -18.61
CA GLY A 55 4.09 16.81 -18.45
C GLY A 55 4.63 15.50 -17.86
N ARG A 56 5.88 15.17 -18.20
CA ARG A 56 6.66 14.07 -17.59
C ARG A 56 6.31 13.91 -16.12
N GLY A 57 5.67 12.79 -15.79
CA GLY A 57 5.18 12.49 -14.45
C GLY A 57 6.21 11.68 -13.69
N ASP A 58 7.35 12.30 -13.37
CA ASP A 58 8.38 11.67 -12.55
C ASP A 58 7.99 11.78 -11.07
N SER A 59 7.90 10.64 -10.38
CA SER A 59 7.50 10.50 -8.98
C SER A 59 8.57 9.68 -8.25
N LEU A 60 8.95 10.14 -7.06
CA LEU A 60 9.85 9.43 -6.16
C LEU A 60 9.20 9.40 -4.78
N VAL A 61 8.59 8.27 -4.44
CA VAL A 61 7.90 8.08 -3.17
C VAL A 61 8.81 7.33 -2.20
N GLY A 62 9.10 7.95 -1.06
CA GLY A 62 9.63 7.26 0.12
C GLY A 62 8.52 6.81 1.04
N ARG A 63 8.66 5.61 1.62
CA ARG A 63 7.78 5.08 2.67
C ARG A 63 8.64 4.60 3.84
N VAL A 64 8.26 4.99 5.05
CA VAL A 64 8.78 4.39 6.29
C VAL A 64 7.61 3.80 7.05
N GLY A 65 7.73 2.54 7.46
CA GLY A 65 6.69 1.79 8.15
C GLY A 65 7.17 1.14 9.43
N LEU A 66 6.26 1.02 10.39
CA LEU A 66 6.49 0.29 11.63
C LEU A 66 5.29 -0.61 11.95
N PRO A 67 5.30 -1.86 11.47
CA PRO A 67 4.39 -2.90 11.93
C PRO A 67 4.77 -3.45 13.31
N LEU A 68 3.74 -3.71 14.12
CA LEU A 68 3.75 -4.52 15.31
C LEU A 68 2.94 -5.78 15.03
N ASP A 69 3.62 -6.92 14.98
CA ASP A 69 2.97 -8.22 14.79
C ASP A 69 2.86 -8.96 16.13
N HIS A 70 1.83 -9.79 16.25
CA HIS A 70 1.62 -10.72 17.33
C HIS A 70 1.18 -12.07 16.78
N GLN A 71 2.00 -13.10 17.01
CA GLN A 71 1.79 -14.44 16.51
C GLN A 71 1.51 -15.40 17.66
N ARG A 72 0.45 -16.21 17.53
CA ARG A 72 0.15 -17.30 18.47
C ARG A 72 -0.12 -18.59 17.72
N THR A 73 0.42 -19.67 18.25
CA THR A 73 0.20 -21.03 17.75
C THR A 73 -0.19 -21.92 18.92
N TRP A 74 -1.27 -22.68 18.76
CA TRP A 74 -1.78 -23.61 19.77
C TRP A 74 -2.42 -24.84 19.11
N ARG A 75 -2.82 -25.82 19.93
CA ARG A 75 -3.63 -26.96 19.49
C ARG A 75 -5.07 -26.77 19.92
N ASP A 76 -6.01 -27.00 19.01
CA ASP A 76 -7.44 -26.96 19.32
C ASP A 76 -7.87 -28.19 20.16
N GLU A 77 -9.16 -28.26 20.52
CA GLU A 77 -9.72 -29.37 21.30
C GLU A 77 -9.56 -30.74 20.61
N ALA A 78 -9.46 -30.74 19.28
CA ALA A 78 -9.20 -31.93 18.48
C ALA A 78 -7.70 -32.24 18.29
N GLY A 79 -6.81 -31.49 18.95
CA GLY A 79 -5.37 -31.66 18.89
C GLY A 79 -4.71 -31.11 17.62
N ARG A 80 -5.45 -30.38 16.78
CA ARG A 80 -4.98 -29.85 15.50
C ARG A 80 -4.31 -28.50 15.68
N LEU A 81 -3.28 -28.23 14.88
CA LEU A 81 -2.57 -26.97 14.90
C LEU A 81 -3.48 -25.82 14.45
N THR A 82 -3.50 -24.77 15.25
CA THR A 82 -4.18 -23.51 14.98
C THR A 82 -3.19 -22.37 15.17
N ARG A 83 -3.16 -21.42 14.23
CA ARG A 83 -2.29 -20.25 14.27
C ARG A 83 -3.07 -18.97 13.99
N SER A 84 -2.86 -17.98 14.83
CA SER A 84 -3.32 -16.61 14.62
C SER A 84 -2.14 -15.66 14.49
N ASP A 85 -2.10 -14.92 13.40
CA ASP A 85 -1.13 -13.89 13.12
C ASP A 85 -1.90 -12.57 13.01
N VAL A 86 -1.68 -11.61 13.89
CA VAL A 86 -2.33 -10.29 13.82
C VAL A 86 -1.25 -9.21 13.81
N TYR A 87 -1.50 -8.12 13.09
CA TYR A 87 -0.58 -7.00 13.04
C TYR A 87 -1.32 -5.68 12.99
N GLY A 88 -0.68 -4.65 13.51
CA GLY A 88 -1.00 -3.25 13.26
C GLY A 88 0.20 -2.58 12.62
N ILE A 89 -0.01 -1.60 11.74
CA ILE A 89 1.05 -0.90 11.06
C ILE A 89 0.74 0.59 10.96
N ALA A 90 1.76 1.42 11.16
CA ALA A 90 1.75 2.82 10.78
C ALA A 90 2.80 3.04 9.68
N ASN A 91 2.46 3.81 8.66
CA ASN A 91 3.37 4.23 7.61
C ASN A 91 3.33 5.75 7.45
N LEU A 92 4.47 6.31 7.08
CA LEU A 92 4.61 7.67 6.61
C LEU A 92 5.16 7.63 5.20
N HIS A 93 4.54 8.37 4.30
CA HIS A 93 4.93 8.45 2.89
C HIS A 93 5.27 9.88 2.54
N TYR A 94 6.28 10.05 1.70
CA TYR A 94 6.70 11.34 1.19
C TYR A 94 7.00 11.28 -0.30
N GLU A 95 6.44 12.21 -1.06
CA GLU A 95 6.72 12.40 -2.47
C GLU A 95 7.81 13.49 -2.63
N PHE A 96 8.99 13.05 -3.08
CA PHE A 96 10.17 13.90 -3.21
C PHE A 96 10.13 14.78 -4.46
N LEU A 97 9.42 14.38 -5.52
CA LEU A 97 9.33 15.09 -6.81
C LEU A 97 7.97 15.79 -6.99
N ASP A 98 7.84 16.66 -7.99
CA ASP A 98 6.58 17.32 -8.34
C ASP A 98 5.73 16.47 -9.32
N GLY A 99 5.77 15.15 -9.14
CA GLY A 99 5.14 14.18 -10.03
C GLY A 99 3.61 14.23 -9.98
N THR A 100 2.98 14.30 -11.15
CA THR A 100 1.52 14.13 -11.25
C THR A 100 1.21 12.64 -11.09
N VAL A 101 0.91 12.18 -9.88
CA VAL A 101 0.60 10.76 -9.62
C VAL A 101 -0.70 10.38 -10.35
N VAL A 102 -0.57 9.81 -11.55
CA VAL A 102 -1.70 9.21 -12.26
C VAL A 102 -2.00 7.86 -11.62
N ASN A 103 -3.19 7.78 -11.04
CA ASN A 103 -3.66 6.65 -10.26
C ASN A 103 -4.01 5.44 -11.14
N VAL A 104 -3.32 4.32 -10.97
CA VAL A 104 -3.73 3.03 -11.56
C VAL A 104 -4.09 2.07 -10.43
N SER A 105 -5.30 2.22 -9.87
CA SER A 105 -6.07 1.21 -9.09
C SER A 105 -7.11 1.81 -8.11
N GLY A 106 -7.81 2.89 -8.51
CA GLY A 106 -9.10 3.24 -7.90
C GLY A 106 -9.06 3.95 -6.53
N ALA A 107 -7.95 4.60 -6.16
CA ALA A 107 -7.91 5.49 -4.99
C ALA A 107 -7.27 6.82 -5.36
N SER A 108 -8.00 7.69 -6.07
CA SER A 108 -7.54 9.03 -6.48
C SER A 108 -6.90 9.79 -5.31
N LEU A 109 -5.59 10.03 -5.41
CA LEU A 109 -4.93 11.15 -4.74
C LEU A 109 -4.50 12.11 -5.85
N ALA A 110 -5.45 12.92 -6.29
CA ALA A 110 -5.20 14.01 -7.23
C ALA A 110 -5.03 15.29 -6.41
N ASN A 111 -3.78 15.63 -6.08
CA ASN A 111 -3.31 17.01 -6.03
C ASN A 111 -1.80 17.03 -5.83
N ALA A 112 -1.10 17.76 -6.70
CA ALA A 112 0.36 17.98 -6.70
C ALA A 112 0.88 18.73 -5.45
N ASN A 113 0.08 18.84 -4.39
CA ASN A 113 0.38 19.63 -3.20
C ASN A 113 0.50 18.78 -1.91
N ASP A 114 0.05 17.51 -1.93
CA ASP A 114 0.03 16.64 -0.74
C ASP A 114 1.30 15.79 -0.63
N ARG A 115 2.45 16.45 -0.42
CA ARG A 115 3.77 15.78 -0.45
C ARG A 115 4.00 14.79 0.70
N LEU A 116 3.23 14.87 1.79
CA LEU A 116 3.36 14.02 2.97
C LEU A 116 2.00 13.45 3.36
N TRP A 117 1.88 12.13 3.42
CA TRP A 117 0.68 11.45 3.91
C TRP A 117 1.00 10.29 4.83
N GLY A 118 0.12 10.06 5.78
CA GLY A 118 0.19 8.95 6.73
C GLY A 118 -0.78 7.84 6.36
N SER A 119 -0.44 6.60 6.70
CA SER A 119 -1.41 5.52 6.74
C SER A 119 -1.29 4.71 8.01
N ILE A 120 -2.43 4.26 8.51
CA ILE A 120 -2.52 3.27 9.58
C ILE A 120 -3.33 2.09 9.08
N GLY A 121 -2.97 0.89 9.50
CA GLY A 121 -3.70 -0.30 9.13
C GLY A 121 -3.59 -1.38 10.19
N ALA A 122 -4.50 -2.34 10.10
CA ALA A 122 -4.46 -3.54 10.89
C ALA A 122 -4.95 -4.71 10.05
N GLY A 123 -4.36 -5.86 10.27
CA GLY A 123 -4.75 -7.07 9.58
C GLY A 123 -4.46 -8.31 10.40
N GLY A 124 -4.97 -9.42 9.92
CA GLY A 124 -4.70 -10.69 10.55
C GLY A 124 -5.04 -11.87 9.67
N THR A 125 -4.42 -12.98 10.00
CA THR A 125 -4.67 -14.29 9.42
C THR A 125 -4.96 -15.28 10.54
N TYR A 126 -6.02 -16.05 10.38
CA TYR A 126 -6.39 -17.14 11.26
C TYR A 126 -6.40 -18.43 10.46
N SER A 127 -5.57 -19.40 10.85
CA SER A 127 -5.47 -20.70 10.20
C SER A 127 -5.71 -21.84 11.18
N TRP A 128 -6.45 -22.86 10.74
CA TRP A 128 -6.89 -23.97 11.57
C TRP A 128 -6.90 -25.29 10.79
N ALA A 129 -7.18 -26.39 11.51
CA ALA A 129 -7.14 -27.74 10.99
C ALA A 129 -5.80 -28.06 10.32
N ASP A 130 -4.70 -27.86 11.06
CA ASP A 130 -3.34 -28.11 10.61
C ASP A 130 -2.93 -27.25 9.41
N GLY A 131 -3.56 -26.08 9.27
CA GLY A 131 -3.32 -25.13 8.18
C GLY A 131 -4.14 -25.40 6.91
N ARG A 132 -5.06 -26.37 6.93
CA ARG A 132 -5.96 -26.68 5.81
C ARG A 132 -6.84 -25.50 5.41
N TYR A 133 -7.26 -24.71 6.40
CA TYR A 133 -8.11 -23.54 6.19
C TYR A 133 -7.42 -22.30 6.75
N ALA A 134 -7.52 -21.18 6.04
CA ALA A 134 -7.09 -19.89 6.54
C ALA A 134 -8.04 -18.77 6.09
N ALA A 135 -8.43 -17.92 7.01
CA ALA A 135 -9.13 -16.67 6.73
C ALA A 135 -8.18 -15.49 7.01
N TYR A 136 -8.22 -14.47 6.17
CA TYR A 136 -7.41 -13.27 6.36
C TYR A 136 -8.22 -12.02 6.03
N GLY A 137 -7.87 -10.92 6.67
CA GLY A 137 -8.47 -9.62 6.43
C GLY A 137 -7.53 -8.51 6.84
N GLU A 138 -7.61 -7.38 6.14
CA GLU A 138 -6.93 -6.14 6.48
C GLU A 138 -7.83 -4.94 6.25
N VAL A 139 -7.58 -3.89 7.03
CA VAL A 139 -8.15 -2.57 6.85
C VAL A 139 -7.04 -1.54 6.97
N SER A 140 -7.11 -0.49 6.16
CA SER A 140 -6.21 0.65 6.26
C SER A 140 -6.94 1.96 6.04
N TYR A 141 -6.42 2.98 6.71
CA TYR A 141 -6.85 4.36 6.64
C TYR A 141 -5.65 5.21 6.21
N ASN A 142 -5.85 6.07 5.21
CA ASN A 142 -4.84 6.97 4.68
C ASN A 142 -5.32 8.40 4.80
N THR A 143 -4.44 9.32 5.18
CA THR A 143 -4.76 10.74 5.36
C THR A 143 -3.58 11.63 4.97
N SER A 144 -3.86 12.71 4.25
CA SER A 144 -2.87 13.73 3.93
C SER A 144 -2.49 14.57 5.15
N LEU A 145 -1.20 14.89 5.28
CA LEU A 145 -0.66 15.64 6.42
C LEU A 145 -0.25 17.08 6.04
N SER A 146 -0.24 17.46 4.75
CA SER A 146 0.03 18.84 4.33
C SER A 146 -0.48 19.11 2.91
N PRO A 147 -1.40 20.09 2.69
CA PRO A 147 -2.19 20.82 3.70
C PRO A 147 -3.11 19.85 4.46
N ALA A 148 -3.20 20.01 5.78
CA ALA A 148 -3.86 19.04 6.63
C ALA A 148 -5.38 18.95 6.34
N GLY A 149 -5.86 17.74 5.99
CA GLY A 149 -7.27 17.36 6.16
C GLY A 149 -8.14 17.21 4.92
N ASP A 150 -7.67 17.54 3.71
CA ASP A 150 -8.56 17.61 2.53
C ASP A 150 -8.83 16.25 1.86
N SER A 151 -8.02 15.23 2.11
CA SER A 151 -8.23 13.89 1.53
C SER A 151 -8.00 12.74 2.52
N HIS A 152 -8.95 11.82 2.54
CA HIS A 152 -8.91 10.59 3.32
C HIS A 152 -9.43 9.41 2.49
N SER A 153 -8.79 8.26 2.62
CA SER A 153 -9.27 7.04 1.96
C SER A 153 -9.22 5.84 2.89
N TYR A 154 -10.22 4.98 2.73
CA TYR A 154 -10.35 3.72 3.44
C TYR A 154 -10.15 2.59 2.43
N LYS A 155 -9.35 1.60 2.81
CA LYS A 155 -9.18 0.37 2.02
C LYS A 155 -9.43 -0.82 2.93
N GLY A 156 -10.12 -1.81 2.40
CA GLY A 156 -10.36 -3.08 3.08
C GLY A 156 -10.24 -4.22 2.10
N ALA A 157 -9.57 -5.29 2.54
CA ALA A 157 -9.45 -6.52 1.76
C ALA A 157 -9.62 -7.72 2.69
N GLY A 158 -10.16 -8.80 2.15
CA GLY A 158 -10.33 -10.04 2.89
C GLY A 158 -10.39 -11.22 1.95
N GLY A 159 -10.06 -12.39 2.47
CA GLY A 159 -10.10 -13.61 1.68
C GLY A 159 -10.02 -14.86 2.52
N PHE A 160 -10.17 -15.98 1.81
CA PHE A 160 -10.20 -17.31 2.38
C PHE A 160 -9.35 -18.25 1.52
N ARG A 161 -8.56 -19.10 2.16
CA ARG A 161 -7.67 -20.07 1.52
C ARG A 161 -7.95 -21.46 2.03
N ILE A 162 -7.98 -22.41 1.10
CA ILE A 162 -8.09 -23.86 1.36
C ILE A 162 -6.90 -24.55 0.71
N VAL A 163 -6.25 -25.45 1.43
CA VAL A 163 -5.19 -26.33 0.90
C VAL A 163 -5.74 -27.76 0.85
N TRP A 164 -5.55 -28.45 -0.27
CA TRP A 164 -6.02 -29.82 -0.52
C TRP A 164 -4.88 -30.83 -0.55
#